data_AF-A0A842N8B3-F1
#
_entry.id   AF-A0A842N8B3-F1
#
_cell.length_a   1.000
_cell.length_b   1.000
_cell.length_c   1.000
_cell.angle_alpha   90.00
_cell.angle_beta   90.00
_cell.angle_gamma   90.00
#
_symmetry.space_group_name_H-M   'P 1'
#
loop_
_entity.id
_entity.type
_entity.pdbx_description
1 polymer ?
#
loop_
_entity_poly.entity_id
_entity_poly.type
_entity_poly.pdbx_seq_one_letter_code
_entity_poly.pdbx_strand_id
1 'polypeptide(L)'
;MSHPGSVDIIDFLAFTIYPFIALAIIELISRAIKIPSWKKLSTQGVSMIILSIIYVAFPAMIVTQENNTHVEPLWMSILVMLALAATLFYQARRSKIDPTKVDY
;
A
#
# COMPACT_ATOMS: atom_id res chain seq x y z
N MET A 1 28.02 17.75 -6.37
CA MET A 1 27.15 17.03 -7.32
C MET A 1 26.55 15.87 -6.55
N SER A 2 25.22 15.83 -6.40
CA SER A 2 24.50 14.69 -5.85
C SER A 2 24.76 13.46 -6.73
N HIS A 3 24.86 12.29 -6.12
CA HIS A 3 25.28 11.05 -6.77
C HIS A 3 24.22 10.62 -7.81
N PRO A 4 24.57 10.54 -9.11
CA PRO A 4 23.63 10.08 -10.13
C PRO A 4 23.33 8.59 -9.89
N GLY A 5 22.07 8.28 -9.57
CA GLY A 5 21.61 6.92 -9.29
C GLY A 5 21.20 6.65 -7.83
N SER A 6 21.34 7.61 -6.91
CA SER A 6 20.66 7.50 -5.62
C SER A 6 19.19 7.87 -5.80
N VAL A 7 18.27 6.98 -5.45
CA VAL A 7 16.89 7.38 -5.17
C VAL A 7 16.97 8.49 -4.13
N ASP A 8 16.40 9.67 -4.42
CA ASP A 8 16.42 10.76 -3.47
C ASP A 8 15.70 10.31 -2.19
N ILE A 9 16.30 10.61 -1.03
CA ILE A 9 15.78 10.19 0.29
C ILE A 9 14.30 10.57 0.46
N ILE A 10 13.92 11.69 -0.16
CA ILE A 10 12.56 12.21 -0.18
C ILE A 10 11.61 11.27 -0.94
N ASP A 11 12.01 10.74 -2.09
CA ASP A 11 11.19 9.82 -2.87
C ASP A 11 11.04 8.48 -2.16
N PHE A 12 12.13 7.96 -1.58
CA PHE A 12 12.09 6.75 -0.77
C PHE A 12 11.14 6.89 0.43
N LEU A 13 11.21 8.04 1.14
CA LEU A 13 10.32 8.35 2.24
C LEU A 13 8.86 8.47 1.77
N ALA A 14 8.63 9.13 0.63
CA ALA A 14 7.30 9.29 0.03
C ALA A 14 6.68 7.92 -0.32
N PHE A 15 7.43 7.03 -0.98
CA PHE A 15 6.97 5.66 -1.26
C PHE A 15 6.76 4.83 0.02
N THR A 16 7.45 5.13 1.11
CA THR A 16 7.19 4.45 2.37
C THR A 16 5.91 4.96 3.05
N ILE A 17 5.58 6.26 2.91
CA ILE A 17 4.46 6.88 3.61
C ILE A 17 3.11 6.73 2.89
N TYR A 18 3.10 6.62 1.56
CA TYR A 18 1.84 6.51 0.80
C TYR A 18 0.93 5.34 1.21
N PRO A 19 1.43 4.12 1.50
CA PRO A 19 0.59 3.04 1.98
C PRO A 19 -0.10 3.38 3.31
N PHE A 20 0.61 4.04 4.24
CA PHE A 20 0.04 4.49 5.51
C PHE A 20 -1.06 5.53 5.30
N ILE A 21 -0.81 6.51 4.43
CA ILE A 21 -1.79 7.55 4.09
C ILE A 21 -3.05 6.91 3.46
N ALA A 22 -2.88 5.96 2.54
CA ALA A 22 -4.00 5.27 1.91
C ALA A 22 -4.85 4.51 2.96
N LEU A 23 -4.22 3.78 3.88
CA LEU A 23 -4.91 3.09 4.97
C LEU A 23 -5.64 4.06 5.90
N ALA A 24 -5.01 5.17 6.26
CA ALA A 24 -5.59 6.19 7.13
C ALA A 24 -6.79 6.88 6.49
N ILE A 25 -6.73 7.22 5.20
CA ILE A 25 -7.87 7.79 4.47
C ILE A 25 -9.04 6.82 4.46
N ILE A 26 -8.80 5.54 4.15
CA ILE A 26 -9.86 4.52 4.15
C ILE A 26 -10.44 4.34 5.56
N GLU A 27 -9.61 4.37 6.60
CA GLU A 27 -10.05 4.30 8.00
C GLU A 27 -10.96 5.49 8.37
N LEU A 28 -10.52 6.71 8.09
CA LEU A 28 -11.25 7.93 8.40
C LEU A 28 -12.60 8.00 7.68
N ILE A 29 -12.61 7.70 6.38
CA ILE A 29 -13.84 7.63 5.60
C ILE A 29 -14.75 6.53 6.16
N SER A 30 -14.23 5.33 6.39
CA SER A 30 -15.03 4.21 6.90
C SER A 30 -15.66 4.50 8.27
N ARG A 31 -14.95 5.23 9.14
CA ARG A 31 -15.49 5.72 10.42
C ARG A 31 -16.59 6.75 10.21
N ALA A 32 -16.38 7.73 9.33
CA ALA A 32 -17.36 8.79 9.06
C ALA A 32 -18.71 8.25 8.58
N ILE A 33 -18.69 7.21 7.72
CA ILE A 33 -19.91 6.59 7.17
C ILE A 33 -20.28 5.24 7.82
N LYS A 34 -19.65 4.88 8.95
CA LYS A 34 -19.95 3.67 9.75
C LYS A 34 -19.98 2.38 8.93
N ILE A 35 -18.99 2.19 8.06
CA ILE A 35 -18.85 0.98 7.26
C ILE A 35 -18.53 -0.23 8.16
N PRO A 36 -19.16 -1.40 7.94
CA PRO A 36 -18.81 -2.65 8.63
C PRO A 36 -17.32 -3.02 8.46
N SER A 37 -16.68 -3.48 9.53
CA SER A 37 -15.24 -3.76 9.57
C SER A 37 -14.74 -4.66 8.43
N TRP A 38 -15.51 -5.67 8.03
CA TRP A 38 -15.11 -6.56 6.94
C TRP A 38 -15.01 -5.84 5.58
N LYS A 39 -15.89 -4.86 5.32
CA LYS A 39 -15.85 -4.06 4.09
C LYS A 39 -14.66 -3.11 4.12
N LYS A 40 -14.45 -2.42 5.24
CA LYS A 40 -13.28 -1.54 5.47
C LYS A 40 -11.97 -2.28 5.23
N LEU A 41 -11.78 -3.42 5.90
CA LEU A 41 -10.57 -4.23 5.81
C LEU A 41 -10.36 -4.80 4.39
N SER A 42 -11.44 -5.21 3.72
CA SER A 42 -11.38 -5.63 2.31
C SER A 42 -10.93 -4.49 1.40
N THR A 43 -11.46 -3.28 1.58
CA THR A 43 -11.04 -2.10 0.81
C THR A 43 -9.57 -1.77 1.06
N GLN A 44 -9.13 -1.79 2.32
CA GLN A 44 -7.71 -1.60 2.67
C GLN A 44 -6.82 -2.64 1.98
N GLY A 45 -7.22 -3.92 1.97
CA GLY A 45 -6.47 -5.00 1.30
C GLY A 45 -6.38 -4.81 -0.22
N VAL A 46 -7.50 -4.43 -0.87
CA VAL A 46 -7.50 -4.12 -2.32
C VAL A 46 -6.60 -2.93 -2.62
N SER A 47 -6.63 -1.88 -1.80
CA SER A 47 -5.74 -0.72 -1.97
C SER A 47 -4.27 -1.09 -1.86
N MET A 48 -3.89 -2.03 -0.98
CA MET A 48 -2.50 -2.52 -0.90
C MET A 48 -2.08 -3.28 -2.17
N ILE A 49 -2.98 -4.05 -2.79
CA ILE A 49 -2.71 -4.70 -4.09
C ILE A 49 -2.52 -3.64 -5.19
N ILE A 50 -3.41 -2.64 -5.26
CA ILE A 50 -3.31 -1.57 -6.27
C ILE A 50 -2.00 -0.80 -6.11
N LEU A 51 -1.63 -0.43 -4.88
CA LEU A 51 -0.36 0.24 -4.62
C LEU A 51 0.85 -0.63 -4.97
N SER A 52 0.80 -1.94 -4.69
CA SER A 52 1.83 -2.87 -5.12
C SER A 52 2.01 -2.88 -6.64
N ILE A 53 0.92 -2.80 -7.42
CA ILE A 53 1.00 -2.72 -8.89
C ILE A 53 1.60 -1.38 -9.32
N ILE A 54 1.19 -0.27 -8.70
CA ILE A 54 1.75 1.06 -8.97
C ILE A 54 3.26 1.07 -8.71
N TYR A 55 3.73 0.40 -7.66
CA TYR A 55 5.14 0.38 -7.27
C TYR A 55 6.01 -0.47 -8.20
N VAL A 56 5.39 -1.32 -9.03
CA VAL A 56 6.06 -2.01 -10.13
C VAL A 56 5.99 -1.17 -11.41
N ALA A 57 4.80 -0.70 -11.76
CA ALA A 57 4.53 -0.07 -13.06
C ALA A 57 5.16 1.33 -13.19
N PHE A 58 5.12 2.14 -12.13
CA PHE A 58 5.58 3.52 -12.18
C PHE A 58 7.12 3.61 -12.34
N PRO A 59 7.93 2.88 -11.56
CA PRO A 59 9.36 2.76 -11.84
C PRO A 59 9.69 2.21 -13.24
N ALA A 60 8.98 1.16 -13.69
CA ALA A 60 9.22 0.55 -15.00
C ALA A 60 8.93 1.54 -16.16
N MET A 61 7.92 2.39 -16.02
CA MET A 61 7.60 3.43 -16.99
C MET A 61 8.71 4.51 -17.06
N ILE A 62 9.23 4.94 -15.91
CA ILE A 62 10.33 5.93 -15.83
C ILE A 62 11.60 5.39 -16.50
N VAL A 63 12.01 4.16 -16.15
CA VAL A 63 13.20 3.51 -16.75
C VAL A 63 13.07 3.37 -18.27
N THR A 64 11.86 3.08 -18.77
CA THR A 64 11.63 2.94 -20.22
C THR A 64 11.73 4.29 -20.95
N GLN A 65 11.42 5.39 -20.28
CA GLN A 65 11.41 6.74 -20.86
C GLN A 65 12.80 7.40 -20.86
N GLU A 66 13.63 7.09 -19.88
CA GLU A 66 14.93 7.74 -19.68
C GLU A 66 16.04 6.67 -19.67
N ASN A 67 16.73 6.53 -20.82
CA ASN A 67 17.70 5.47 -21.15
C ASN A 67 18.91 5.29 -20.17
N ASN A 68 18.97 6.05 -19.07
CA ASN A 68 20.12 6.07 -18.14
C ASN A 68 19.73 6.15 -16.65
N THR A 69 18.46 6.08 -16.25
CA THR A 69 18.08 6.05 -14.83
C THR A 69 18.00 4.61 -14.31
N HIS A 70 19.01 4.21 -13.54
CA HIS A 70 18.94 3.03 -12.69
C HIS A 70 17.92 3.29 -11.57
N VAL A 71 16.70 2.78 -11.74
CA VAL A 71 15.69 2.79 -10.66
C VAL A 71 15.81 1.47 -9.91
N GLU A 72 16.16 1.53 -8.63
CA GLU A 72 16.18 0.33 -7.80
C GLU A 72 14.75 -0.19 -7.60
N PRO A 73 14.53 -1.49 -7.83
CA PRO A 73 13.20 -2.06 -7.69
C PRO A 73 12.79 -2.15 -6.21
N LEU A 74 11.60 -1.63 -5.89
CA LEU A 74 10.99 -1.57 -4.55
C LEU A 74 10.44 -2.94 -4.07
N TRP A 75 11.19 -4.02 -4.31
CA TRP A 75 10.74 -5.41 -4.09
C TRP A 75 10.25 -5.67 -2.67
N MET A 76 10.96 -5.16 -1.67
CA MET A 76 10.59 -5.36 -0.27
C MET A 76 9.26 -4.69 0.08
N SER A 77 9.05 -3.46 -0.40
CA SER A 77 7.78 -2.74 -0.19
C SER A 77 6.61 -3.45 -0.86
N ILE A 78 6.82 -3.97 -2.08
CA ILE A 78 5.83 -4.77 -2.80
C ILE A 78 5.44 -6.02 -2.01
N LEU A 79 6.43 -6.80 -1.56
CA LEU A 79 6.18 -8.01 -0.77
C LEU A 79 5.44 -7.71 0.54
N VAL A 80 5.84 -6.65 1.24
CA VAL A 80 5.19 -6.23 2.49
C VAL A 80 3.74 -5.80 2.23
N MET A 81 3.46 -5.05 1.16
CA MET A 81 2.09 -4.66 0.81
C MET A 81 1.22 -5.86 0.45
N LEU A 82 1.76 -6.85 -0.26
CA LEU A 82 1.03 -8.08 -0.59
C LEU A 82 0.77 -8.95 0.65
N ALA A 83 1.75 -9.08 1.54
CA ALA A 83 1.59 -9.76 2.83
C ALA A 83 0.52 -9.06 3.68
N LEU A 84 0.59 -7.72 3.75
CA LEU A 84 -0.40 -6.91 4.45
C LEU A 84 -1.80 -7.09 3.84
N ALA A 85 -1.94 -7.08 2.52
CA ALA A 85 -3.20 -7.36 1.85
C ALA A 85 -3.78 -8.72 2.26
N ALA A 86 -2.96 -9.78 2.26
CA ALA A 86 -3.38 -11.11 2.70
C ALA A 86 -3.87 -11.11 4.15
N THR A 87 -3.15 -10.44 5.06
CA THR A 87 -3.57 -10.32 6.47
C THR A 87 -4.88 -9.54 6.61
N LEU A 88 -5.07 -8.46 5.86
CA LEU A 88 -6.29 -7.65 5.87
C LEU A 88 -7.49 -8.44 5.36
N PHE A 89 -7.33 -9.24 4.29
CA PHE A 89 -8.40 -10.14 3.82
C PHE A 89 -8.73 -11.24 4.82
N TYR A 90 -7.72 -11.78 5.50
CA TYR A 90 -7.94 -12.73 6.59
C TYR A 90 -8.74 -12.10 7.74
N GLN A 91 -8.35 -10.90 8.17
CA GLN A 91 -9.08 -10.13 9.19
C GLN A 91 -10.49 -9.76 8.73
N ALA A 92 -10.68 -9.41 7.45
CA ALA A 92 -11.97 -9.13 6.85
C ALA A 92 -12.89 -10.34 6.91
N ARG A 93 -12.39 -11.53 6.54
CA ARG A 93 -13.15 -12.78 6.61
C ARG A 93 -13.54 -13.10 8.06
N ARG A 94 -12.60 -12.95 9.00
CA ARG A 94 -12.84 -13.22 10.42
C ARG A 94 -13.87 -12.25 11.03
N SER A 95 -13.74 -10.96 10.77
CA SER A 95 -14.69 -9.93 11.25
C SER A 95 -16.09 -10.06 10.65
N LYS A 96 -16.24 -10.70 9.49
CA LYS A 96 -17.55 -11.03 8.91
C LYS A 96 -18.24 -12.18 9.66
N ILE A 97 -17.48 -13.14 10.18
CA ILE A 97 -18.00 -14.35 10.85
C ILE A 97 -18.27 -14.09 12.34
N ASP A 98 -17.36 -13.37 13.01
CA ASP A 98 -17.46 -13.04 14.43
C ASP A 98 -17.29 -11.52 14.60
N PRO A 99 -18.37 -10.75 14.39
CA PRO A 99 -18.32 -9.29 14.53
C PRO A 99 -18.14 -8.84 15.99
N THR A 100 -18.42 -9.70 16.97
CA THR A 100 -18.26 -9.43 18.41
C THR A 100 -16.83 -9.59 18.92
N LYS A 101 -15.95 -10.28 18.17
CA LYS A 101 -14.50 -10.37 18.50
C LYS A 101 -13.65 -9.22 17.95
N VAL A 102 -14.28 -8.23 17.33
CA VAL A 102 -13.64 -7.01 16.82
C VAL A 102 -14.23 -5.77 17.49
N ASP A 103 -14.39 -5.82 18.81
CA ASP A 103 -14.44 -4.60 19.62
C ASP A 103 -12.98 -4.16 19.87
N TYR A 104 -12.67 -2.95 19.41
CA TYR A 104 -11.53 -2.18 19.88
C TYR A 104 -11.95 -1.38 21.12
#